data_AF-A0A842R8N6-F1
#
_entry.id   AF-A0A842R8N6-F1
#
_cell.length_a   1.000
_cell.length_b   1.000
_cell.length_c   1.000
_cell.angle_alpha   90.00
_cell.angle_beta   90.00
_cell.angle_gamma   90.00
#
_symmetry.space_group_name_H-M   'P 1'
#
loop_
_entity.id
_entity.type
_entity.pdbx_description
1 polymer ?
#
loop_
_entity_poly.entity_id
_entity_poly.type
_entity_poly.pdbx_seq_one_letter_code
_entity_poly.pdbx_strand_id
1 'polypeptide(L)'
;MIDNEISERPVDAFPRNILADREQAPVLARNVASLFKNPPFNQSMSEGITYRIVISKNERSMQIAVEPDVFIKAFVNKRINDEVDGALIGYPGYLFEIRGGSDIAGFPMRRDVHGGVKKRILATRPGVGVRNQSIRHGDKLRKMVRGNTITDQIVQVNCIVKKEGKVQLFVEPDEDEVSAE
;
A
#
# COMPACT_ATOMS: atom_id res chain seq x y z
N MET A 1 -50.19 -0.20 48.93
CA MET A 1 -49.23 0.41 47.99
C MET A 1 -48.37 -0.72 47.46
N ILE A 2 -48.68 -1.15 46.23
CA ILE A 2 -47.84 -1.84 45.23
C ILE A 2 -46.98 -3.01 45.75
N ASP A 3 -47.54 -4.21 45.58
CA ASP A 3 -46.82 -5.47 45.43
C ASP A 3 -45.97 -5.46 44.14
N ASN A 4 -44.81 -6.12 44.15
CA ASN A 4 -44.31 -6.91 43.01
C ASN A 4 -42.99 -7.60 43.40
N GLU A 5 -43.16 -8.78 43.98
CA GLU A 5 -42.14 -9.81 44.08
C GLU A 5 -41.59 -10.16 42.69
N ILE A 6 -40.28 -10.35 42.66
CA ILE A 6 -39.46 -10.61 41.49
C ILE A 6 -39.83 -12.00 40.95
N SER A 7 -40.44 -12.04 39.76
CA SER A 7 -40.67 -13.27 39.02
C SER A 7 -39.37 -13.75 38.38
N GLU A 8 -38.86 -14.88 38.88
CA GLU A 8 -37.82 -15.67 38.25
C GLU A 8 -38.32 -16.18 36.89
N ARG A 9 -37.64 -15.83 35.80
CA ARG A 9 -37.82 -16.48 34.50
C ARG A 9 -36.72 -17.52 34.30
N PRO A 10 -37.06 -18.72 33.79
CA PRO A 10 -36.13 -19.82 33.65
C PRO A 10 -35.09 -19.55 32.55
N VAL A 11 -33.85 -19.95 32.82
CA VAL A 11 -32.73 -20.02 31.88
C VAL A 11 -33.04 -21.04 30.80
N ASP A 12 -33.20 -20.58 29.56
CA ASP A 12 -33.45 -21.42 28.39
C ASP A 12 -32.32 -22.45 28.19
N ALA A 13 -32.74 -23.71 28.14
CA ALA A 13 -31.92 -24.87 27.91
C ALA A 13 -31.55 -24.98 26.42
N PHE A 14 -30.25 -24.89 26.11
CA PHE A 14 -29.74 -25.32 24.80
C PHE A 14 -29.89 -26.85 24.68
N PRO A 15 -30.53 -27.39 23.62
CA PRO A 15 -30.62 -28.83 23.44
C PRO A 15 -29.24 -29.42 23.12
N ARG A 16 -28.88 -30.44 23.88
CA ARG A 16 -27.76 -31.35 23.60
C ARG A 16 -28.13 -32.27 22.43
N ASN A 17 -27.13 -32.54 21.59
CA ASN A 17 -27.03 -33.63 20.61
C ASN A 17 -27.79 -33.46 19.28
N ILE A 18 -27.04 -33.10 18.24
CA ILE A 18 -27.26 -33.59 16.87
C ILE A 18 -25.90 -34.07 16.35
N LEU A 19 -25.50 -35.25 16.84
CA LEU A 19 -24.47 -36.10 16.24
C LEU A 19 -25.23 -37.27 15.60
N ALA A 20 -25.79 -37.05 14.42
CA ALA A 20 -26.30 -38.09 13.55
C ALA A 20 -26.29 -37.53 12.12
N ASP A 21 -25.96 -38.39 11.18
CA ASP A 21 -26.05 -38.18 9.73
C ASP A 21 -24.89 -37.39 9.11
N ARG A 22 -23.70 -37.97 9.30
CA ARG A 22 -22.48 -37.67 8.56
C ARG A 22 -22.24 -38.69 7.45
N GLU A 23 -23.28 -39.04 6.70
CA GLU A 23 -23.17 -39.91 5.52
C GLU A 23 -24.13 -39.38 4.43
N GLN A 24 -23.59 -39.21 3.22
CA GLN A 24 -24.26 -38.79 1.97
C GLN A 24 -24.33 -37.29 1.65
N ALA A 25 -23.19 -36.71 1.24
CA ALA A 25 -23.18 -35.68 0.21
C ALA A 25 -22.70 -36.31 -1.13
N PRO A 26 -23.41 -36.10 -2.26
CA PRO A 26 -23.14 -36.79 -3.51
C PRO A 26 -21.89 -36.29 -4.26
N VAL A 27 -21.31 -37.21 -5.02
CA VAL A 27 -19.99 -37.24 -5.68
C VAL A 27 -19.90 -36.32 -6.93
N LEU A 28 -20.50 -35.12 -6.89
CA LEU A 28 -20.55 -34.18 -8.02
C LEU A 28 -19.92 -32.81 -7.74
N ALA A 29 -18.93 -32.74 -6.85
CA ALA A 29 -17.91 -31.69 -6.88
C ALA A 29 -16.64 -32.21 -7.58
N ARG A 30 -16.82 -32.85 -8.74
CA ARG A 30 -15.74 -33.04 -9.71
C ARG A 30 -15.50 -31.68 -10.38
N ASN A 31 -14.29 -31.14 -10.18
CA ASN A 31 -13.63 -30.22 -11.10
C ASN A 31 -14.18 -28.78 -11.22
N VAL A 32 -14.17 -28.00 -10.12
CA VAL A 32 -14.12 -26.53 -10.23
C VAL A 32 -12.96 -25.92 -9.42
N ALA A 33 -12.47 -26.61 -8.38
CA ALA A 33 -11.31 -26.16 -7.59
C ALA A 33 -9.94 -26.35 -8.27
N SER A 34 -9.89 -26.77 -9.54
CA SER A 34 -8.64 -27.02 -10.29
C SER A 34 -8.40 -26.04 -11.44
N LEU A 35 -9.25 -25.02 -11.62
CA LEU A 35 -9.17 -24.04 -12.72
C LEU A 35 -8.71 -22.64 -12.29
N PHE A 36 -8.54 -22.40 -10.99
CA PHE A 36 -7.72 -21.29 -10.47
C PHE A 36 -6.49 -21.88 -9.77
N LYS A 37 -5.73 -22.68 -10.53
CA LYS A 37 -4.31 -22.87 -10.23
C LYS A 37 -3.65 -21.51 -10.42
N ASN A 38 -3.57 -20.73 -9.34
CA ASN A 38 -2.46 -19.80 -9.22
C ASN A 38 -1.21 -20.66 -9.47
N PRO A 39 -0.44 -20.43 -10.55
CA PRO A 39 0.84 -21.10 -10.67
C PRO A 39 1.62 -20.79 -9.38
N PRO A 40 2.39 -21.74 -8.82
CA PRO A 40 3.31 -21.40 -7.75
C PRO A 40 4.18 -20.27 -8.31
N PHE A 41 3.94 -19.05 -7.82
CA PHE A 41 4.70 -17.87 -8.18
C PHE A 41 6.14 -18.22 -7.85
N ASN A 42 6.92 -18.50 -8.90
CA ASN A 42 8.15 -19.26 -8.82
C ASN A 42 8.99 -18.80 -7.63
N GLN A 43 9.13 -19.72 -6.68
CA GLN A 43 9.93 -19.59 -5.49
C GLN A 43 11.39 -19.86 -5.87
N SER A 44 11.93 -19.02 -6.75
CA SER A 44 13.37 -18.86 -6.94
C SER A 44 13.76 -17.59 -6.19
N MET A 45 14.18 -17.81 -4.95
CA MET A 45 15.02 -16.91 -4.15
C MET A 45 15.89 -15.99 -5.01
N SER A 46 15.49 -14.73 -5.08
CA SER A 46 16.31 -13.69 -4.47
C SER A 46 15.51 -13.19 -3.28
N GLU A 47 16.13 -13.01 -2.12
CA GLU A 47 15.56 -12.19 -1.05
C GLU A 47 15.57 -10.72 -1.54
N GLY A 48 14.74 -10.45 -2.54
CA GLY A 48 14.79 -9.25 -3.36
C GLY A 48 13.85 -8.19 -2.80
N ILE A 49 14.40 -7.01 -2.54
CA ILE A 49 13.60 -5.83 -2.21
C ILE A 49 12.71 -5.53 -3.43
N THR A 50 11.39 -5.58 -3.25
CA THR A 50 10.43 -5.20 -4.30
C THR A 50 10.26 -3.69 -4.30
N TYR A 51 10.60 -3.03 -5.41
CA TYR A 51 10.45 -1.59 -5.51
C TYR A 51 9.05 -1.22 -6.01
N ARG A 52 8.44 -0.25 -5.35
CA ARG A 52 7.11 0.28 -5.68
C ARG A 52 7.22 1.73 -6.11
N ILE A 53 6.66 2.04 -7.26
CA ILE A 53 6.53 3.42 -7.73
C ILE A 53 5.06 3.79 -7.66
N VAL A 54 4.76 4.84 -6.91
CA VAL A 54 3.41 5.40 -6.82
C VAL A 54 3.36 6.65 -7.67
N ILE A 55 2.59 6.63 -8.74
CA ILE A 55 2.40 7.76 -9.65
C ILE A 55 1.03 8.36 -9.36
N SER A 56 1.00 9.63 -8.98
CA SER A 56 -0.22 10.37 -8.71
C SER A 56 -0.47 11.40 -9.80
N LYS A 57 -1.70 11.43 -10.31
CA LYS A 57 -2.22 12.46 -11.21
C LYS A 57 -3.60 12.88 -10.69
N ASN A 58 -3.73 14.14 -10.28
CA ASN A 58 -4.96 14.70 -9.72
C ASN A 58 -5.52 13.80 -8.60
N GLU A 59 -6.72 13.25 -8.78
CA GLU A 59 -7.43 12.42 -7.81
C GLU A 59 -7.08 10.93 -7.91
N ARG A 60 -6.36 10.52 -8.96
CA ARG A 60 -6.03 9.12 -9.21
C ARG A 60 -4.57 8.82 -8.93
N SER A 61 -4.31 7.62 -8.44
CA SER A 61 -2.97 7.13 -8.19
C SER A 61 -2.84 5.69 -8.64
N MET A 62 -1.74 5.39 -9.32
CA MET A 62 -1.39 4.04 -9.76
C MET A 62 -0.13 3.59 -9.02
N GLN A 63 -0.07 2.29 -8.69
CA GLN A 63 1.12 1.68 -8.12
C GLN A 63 1.68 0.67 -9.13
N ILE A 64 2.97 0.76 -9.40
CA ILE A 64 3.68 -0.16 -10.30
C ILE A 64 4.80 -0.82 -9.50
N ALA A 65 4.86 -2.15 -9.58
CA ALA A 65 6.00 -2.91 -9.10
C ALA A 65 7.08 -2.93 -10.19
N VAL A 66 8.31 -2.58 -9.84
CA VAL A 66 9.43 -2.46 -10.78
C VAL A 66 10.60 -3.30 -10.31
N GLU A 67 11.33 -3.84 -11.27
CA GLU A 67 12.57 -4.59 -11.03
C GLU A 67 13.66 -3.70 -10.42
N PRO A 68 14.56 -4.27 -9.58
CA PRO A 68 15.62 -3.54 -8.91
C PRO A 68 16.50 -2.72 -9.87
N ASP A 69 16.88 -3.32 -11.00
CA ASP A 69 17.83 -2.72 -11.94
C ASP A 69 17.28 -1.46 -12.62
N VAL A 70 15.99 -1.49 -12.97
CA VAL A 70 15.30 -0.35 -13.58
C VAL A 70 15.14 0.77 -12.57
N PHE A 71 14.76 0.43 -11.34
CA PHE A 71 14.61 1.40 -10.25
C PHE A 71 15.93 2.10 -9.92
N ILE A 72 17.01 1.33 -9.78
CA ILE A 72 18.33 1.85 -9.42
C ILE A 72 18.81 2.86 -10.47
N LYS A 73 18.69 2.52 -11.76
CA LYS A 73 19.09 3.41 -12.85
C LYS A 73 18.28 4.70 -12.91
N ALA A 74 16.98 4.64 -12.60
CA ALA A 74 16.09 5.79 -12.71
C ALA A 74 16.20 6.75 -11.51
N PHE A 75 16.31 6.24 -10.29
CA PHE A 75 16.08 7.02 -9.08
C PHE A 75 17.30 7.20 -8.17
N VAL A 76 18.30 6.33 -8.21
CA VAL A 76 19.43 6.42 -7.27
C VAL A 76 20.20 7.72 -7.49
N ASN A 77 20.59 8.37 -6.40
CA ASN A 77 21.22 9.70 -6.35
C ASN A 77 20.34 10.89 -6.76
N LYS A 78 19.07 10.67 -7.11
CA LYS A 78 18.10 11.76 -7.27
C LYS A 78 17.65 12.28 -5.90
N ARG A 79 17.25 13.54 -5.86
CA ARG A 79 16.71 14.20 -4.67
C ARG A 79 15.19 14.36 -4.77
N ILE A 80 14.57 14.58 -3.62
CA ILE A 80 13.17 15.01 -3.57
C ILE A 80 13.04 16.37 -4.29
N ASN A 81 12.01 16.46 -5.13
CA ASN A 81 11.67 17.51 -6.09
C ASN A 81 12.51 17.52 -7.38
N ASP A 82 13.38 16.53 -7.59
CA ASP A 82 14.01 16.36 -8.90
C ASP A 82 13.02 15.76 -9.90
N GLU A 83 13.24 16.08 -11.17
CA GLU A 83 12.50 15.54 -12.31
C GLU A 83 13.19 14.27 -12.86
N VAL A 84 12.37 13.30 -13.24
CA VAL A 84 12.77 12.01 -13.80
C VAL A 84 11.96 11.74 -15.06
N ASP A 85 12.65 11.32 -16.11
CA ASP A 85 12.02 10.91 -17.35
C ASP A 85 11.30 9.57 -17.18
N GLY A 86 10.01 9.55 -17.51
CA GLY A 86 9.18 8.36 -17.43
C GLY A 86 9.59 7.26 -18.39
N ALA A 87 10.39 7.57 -19.42
CA ALA A 87 10.94 6.59 -20.36
C ALA A 87 11.75 5.49 -19.65
N LEU A 88 12.43 5.81 -18.54
CA LEU A 88 13.19 4.84 -17.76
C LEU A 88 12.32 3.81 -17.04
N ILE A 89 11.04 4.13 -16.78
CA ILE A 89 10.10 3.28 -16.04
C ILE A 89 9.14 2.55 -17.01
N GLY A 90 9.18 2.87 -18.31
CA GLY A 90 8.27 2.33 -19.33
C GLY A 90 7.14 3.27 -19.75
N TYR A 91 7.16 4.54 -19.32
CA TYR A 91 6.18 5.56 -19.69
C TYR A 91 6.83 6.67 -20.55
N PRO A 92 7.08 6.41 -21.84
CA PRO A 92 7.74 7.37 -22.71
C PRO A 92 6.92 8.67 -22.87
N GLY A 93 7.60 9.81 -22.82
CA GLY A 93 6.99 11.13 -22.95
C GLY A 93 6.42 11.70 -21.64
N TYR A 94 6.43 10.94 -20.54
CA TYR A 94 6.07 11.44 -19.22
C TYR A 94 7.26 12.08 -18.52
N LEU A 95 7.00 13.15 -17.79
CA LEU A 95 7.95 13.74 -16.85
C LEU A 95 7.37 13.64 -15.43
N PHE A 96 8.11 13.01 -14.53
CA PHE A 96 7.70 12.78 -13.15
C PHE A 96 8.54 13.63 -12.19
N GLU A 97 7.89 14.27 -11.22
CA GLU A 97 8.56 14.94 -10.09
C GLU A 97 8.51 14.02 -8.86
N ILE A 98 9.67 13.76 -8.26
CA ILE A 98 9.77 12.97 -7.03
C ILE A 98 9.27 13.81 -5.86
N ARG A 99 8.23 13.38 -5.15
CA ARG A 99 7.73 14.11 -3.96
C ARG A 99 8.17 13.51 -2.63
N GLY A 100 8.54 12.24 -2.61
CA GLY A 100 8.94 11.56 -1.40
C GLY A 100 9.00 10.07 -1.58
N GLY A 101 8.94 9.34 -0.47
CA GLY A 101 9.02 7.89 -0.46
C GLY A 101 9.20 7.34 0.94
N SER A 102 9.40 6.03 1.00
CA SER A 102 9.52 5.26 2.23
C SER A 102 10.70 4.29 2.16
N ASP A 103 11.45 4.23 3.25
CA ASP A 103 12.54 3.27 3.47
C ASP A 103 12.00 1.85 3.72
N ILE A 104 12.85 0.81 3.64
CA ILE A 104 12.51 -0.59 4.01
C ILE A 104 11.86 -0.68 5.40
N ALA A 105 12.35 0.10 6.36
CA ALA A 105 11.81 0.14 7.71
C ALA A 105 10.52 0.97 7.84
N GLY A 106 9.97 1.49 6.74
CA GLY A 106 8.78 2.33 6.71
C GLY A 106 9.02 3.78 7.17
N PHE A 107 10.28 4.21 7.30
CA PHE A 107 10.58 5.61 7.62
C PHE A 107 10.33 6.50 6.41
N PRO A 108 9.58 7.61 6.56
CA PRO A 108 9.34 8.52 5.45
C PRO A 108 10.60 9.33 5.13
N MET A 109 10.73 9.73 3.87
CA MET A 109 11.76 10.68 3.46
C MET A 109 11.32 12.13 3.72
N ARG A 110 12.27 13.01 4.06
CA ARG A 110 11.99 14.45 4.27
C ARG A 110 12.99 15.33 3.52
N ARG A 111 12.46 16.32 2.79
CA ARG A 111 13.21 17.25 1.93
C ARG A 111 14.29 18.07 2.66
N ASP A 112 14.06 18.41 3.93
CA ASP A 112 14.95 19.28 4.71
C ASP A 112 16.24 18.57 5.17
N VAL A 113 16.24 17.23 5.24
CA VAL A 113 17.38 16.44 5.72
C VAL A 113 18.22 16.06 4.52
N HIS A 114 19.46 16.52 4.47
CA HIS A 114 20.35 16.29 3.34
C HIS A 114 20.97 14.88 3.36
N GLY A 115 21.15 14.31 2.17
CA GLY A 115 21.83 13.04 1.96
C GLY A 115 20.93 11.81 2.14
N GLY A 116 21.54 10.62 2.07
CA GLY A 116 20.87 9.33 2.25
C GLY A 116 20.89 8.81 3.69
N VAL A 117 20.99 9.70 4.69
CA VAL A 117 21.17 9.29 6.11
C VAL A 117 19.83 9.11 6.83
N LYS A 118 19.83 8.32 7.91
CA LYS A 118 18.71 8.25 8.87
C LYS A 118 19.02 9.21 10.02
N LYS A 119 18.12 10.15 10.31
CA LYS A 119 18.29 11.11 11.40
C LYS A 119 17.07 11.16 12.30
N ARG A 120 17.29 11.27 13.60
CA ARG A 120 16.23 11.61 14.57
C ARG A 120 16.04 13.11 14.57
N ILE A 121 14.86 13.55 14.15
CA ILE A 121 14.48 14.96 14.11
C ILE A 121 13.31 15.21 15.05
N LEU A 122 13.28 16.41 15.62
CA LEU A 122 12.14 16.89 16.38
C LEU A 122 11.08 17.36 15.36
N ALA A 123 10.00 16.61 15.23
CA ALA A 123 8.91 16.91 14.32
C ALA A 123 7.74 17.55 15.08
N THR A 124 7.18 18.59 14.48
CA THR A 124 5.99 19.32 14.97
C THR A 124 4.84 19.07 13.98
N ARG A 125 3.60 19.20 14.45
CA ARG A 125 2.41 19.17 13.60
C ARG A 125 2.22 20.52 12.87
N PRO A 126 1.80 20.55 11.58
CA PRO A 126 1.78 19.44 10.62
C PRO A 126 3.18 19.16 10.07
N GLY A 127 3.52 17.89 9.86
CA GLY A 127 4.87 17.53 9.41
C GLY A 127 5.00 16.11 8.88
N VAL A 128 6.02 15.89 8.06
CA VAL A 128 6.31 14.59 7.46
C VAL A 128 6.57 13.54 8.54
N GLY A 129 5.85 12.41 8.48
CA GLY A 129 5.95 11.32 9.44
C GLY A 129 5.16 11.52 10.73
N VAL A 130 4.51 12.67 10.94
CA VAL A 130 3.63 12.93 12.08
C VAL A 130 2.20 13.02 11.57
N ARG A 131 1.34 12.09 12.01
CA ARG A 131 -0.09 12.15 11.72
C ARG A 131 -0.71 13.27 12.54
N ASN A 132 -1.56 14.08 11.90
CA ASN A 132 -2.22 15.20 12.56
C ASN A 132 -2.93 14.77 13.86
N GLN A 133 -3.69 13.68 13.83
CA GLN A 133 -4.45 13.18 14.97
C GLN A 133 -3.59 12.67 16.15
N SER A 134 -2.30 12.38 15.93
CA SER A 134 -1.46 11.73 16.95
C SER A 134 -0.91 12.67 18.02
N ILE A 135 -1.00 13.99 17.83
CA ILE A 135 -0.29 14.97 18.65
C ILE A 135 -1.18 16.20 18.89
N ARG A 136 -1.19 16.74 20.12
CA ARG A 136 -1.89 18.00 20.45
C ARG A 136 -1.12 19.22 19.90
N HIS A 137 -1.80 20.35 19.75
CA HIS A 137 -1.12 21.57 19.32
C HIS A 137 -0.02 21.97 20.32
N GLY A 138 1.21 22.17 19.83
CA GLY A 138 2.38 22.56 20.63
C GLY A 138 3.34 21.42 20.98
N ASP A 139 2.87 20.18 20.95
CA ASP A 139 3.70 19.02 21.26
C ASP A 139 4.70 18.71 20.13
N LYS A 140 5.89 18.26 20.52
CA LYS A 140 6.97 17.91 19.60
C LYS A 140 7.41 16.46 19.83
N LEU A 141 7.50 15.69 18.75
CA LEU A 141 7.88 14.28 18.82
C LEU A 141 9.19 14.04 18.08
N ARG A 142 10.12 13.33 18.73
CA ARG A 142 11.35 12.88 18.07
C ARG A 142 11.05 11.66 17.22
N LYS A 143 11.15 11.79 15.89
CA LYS A 143 10.97 10.68 14.95
C LYS A 143 12.21 10.43 14.11
N MET A 144 12.41 9.18 13.73
CA MET A 144 13.42 8.81 12.73
C MET A 144 12.87 9.04 11.33
N VAL A 145 13.67 9.70 10.51
CA VAL A 145 13.31 10.13 9.16
C VAL A 145 14.51 9.88 8.26
N ARG A 146 14.24 9.53 6.99
CA ARG A 146 15.27 9.39 5.95
C ARG A 146 15.52 10.75 5.29
N GLY A 147 16.76 10.98 4.87
CA GLY A 147 17.12 12.18 4.13
C GLY A 147 16.47 12.26 2.74
N ASN A 148 16.80 13.32 2.03
CA ASN A 148 16.18 13.72 0.77
C ASN A 148 16.77 13.03 -0.46
N THR A 149 17.89 12.31 -0.33
CA THR A 149 18.56 11.64 -1.44
C THR A 149 18.13 10.18 -1.50
N ILE A 150 17.76 9.71 -2.68
CA ILE A 150 17.34 8.34 -2.89
C ILE A 150 18.55 7.40 -2.92
N THR A 151 18.45 6.33 -2.16
CA THR A 151 19.41 5.22 -2.01
C THR A 151 18.69 3.90 -2.20
N ASP A 152 19.45 2.83 -2.40
CA ASP A 152 18.96 1.45 -2.61
C ASP A 152 18.09 0.90 -1.46
N GLN A 153 18.13 1.52 -0.28
CA GLN A 153 17.31 1.12 0.87
C GLN A 153 15.86 1.61 0.80
N ILE A 154 15.47 2.34 -0.25
CA ILE A 154 14.11 2.86 -0.41
C ILE A 154 13.26 1.84 -1.14
N VAL A 155 12.11 1.48 -0.56
CA VAL A 155 11.18 0.50 -1.15
C VAL A 155 10.14 1.19 -2.02
N GLN A 156 9.70 2.37 -1.60
CA GLN A 156 8.62 3.08 -2.27
C GLN A 156 9.03 4.50 -2.63
N VAL A 157 8.80 4.91 -3.88
CA VAL A 157 8.95 6.30 -4.33
C VAL A 157 7.60 6.85 -4.77
N ASN A 158 7.29 8.06 -4.32
CA ASN A 158 6.07 8.76 -4.67
C ASN A 158 6.39 9.86 -5.68
N CYS A 159 5.71 9.81 -6.81
CA CYS A 159 5.91 10.69 -7.95
C CYS A 159 4.61 11.42 -8.32
N ILE A 160 4.74 12.65 -8.81
CA ILE A 160 3.64 13.42 -9.42
C ILE A 160 3.93 13.63 -10.89
N VAL A 161 2.91 13.54 -11.73
CA VAL A 161 3.01 13.85 -13.17
C VAL A 161 3.14 15.36 -13.39
N LYS A 162 4.21 15.80 -14.06
CA LYS A 162 4.43 17.20 -14.46
C LYS A 162 4.06 17.45 -15.91
N LYS A 163 4.49 16.57 -16.81
CA LYS A 163 4.16 16.62 -18.23
C LYS A 163 3.57 15.29 -18.64
N GLU A 164 2.50 15.38 -19.42
CA GLU A 164 1.78 14.21 -19.92
C GLU A 164 2.43 13.69 -21.19
N GLY A 165 2.65 12.38 -21.23
CA GLY A 165 3.06 11.66 -22.42
C GLY A 165 1.87 11.18 -23.24
N LYS A 166 2.17 10.35 -24.25
CA LYS A 166 1.18 9.82 -25.20
C LYS A 166 0.36 8.65 -24.66
N VAL A 167 0.88 7.93 -23.67
CA VAL A 167 0.31 6.69 -23.13
C VAL A 167 -0.61 7.00 -21.95
N GLN A 168 -1.90 6.75 -22.05
CA GLN A 168 -2.82 6.98 -20.93
C GLN A 168 -2.41 6.15 -19.70
N LEU A 169 -2.29 6.80 -18.53
CA LEU A 169 -1.86 6.15 -17.28
C LEU A 169 -3.01 5.47 -16.54
N PHE A 170 -4.23 5.93 -16.75
CA PHE A 170 -5.43 5.41 -16.12
C PHE A 170 -6.33 4.91 -17.24
N VAL A 171 -6.40 3.59 -17.39
CA VAL A 171 -7.47 2.97 -18.15
C VAL A 171 -8.69 3.06 -17.24
N GLU A 172 -9.68 3.85 -17.64
CA GLU A 172 -10.99 3.78 -17.00
C GLU A 172 -11.57 2.41 -17.35
N PRO A 173 -12.10 1.64 -16.37
CA PRO A 173 -12.83 0.44 -16.72
C PRO A 173 -14.01 0.86 -17.59
N ASP A 174 -14.09 0.31 -18.80
CA ASP A 174 -15.19 0.58 -19.72
C ASP A 174 -16.51 0.21 -19.01
N GLU A 175 -17.47 1.14 -19.03
CA GLU A 175 -18.74 1.05 -18.29
C GLU A 175 -19.63 -0.13 -18.75
N ASP A 176 -19.23 -0.82 -19.81
CA ASP A 176 -19.94 -1.96 -20.42
C ASP A 176 -19.99 -3.21 -19.51
N GLU A 177 -19.05 -3.38 -18.57
CA GLU A 177 -19.05 -4.53 -17.64
C GLU A 177 -19.89 -4.31 -16.37
N VAL A 178 -20.24 -3.05 -16.03
CA VAL A 178 -20.95 -2.72 -14.78
C VAL A 178 -22.48 -2.85 -14.92
N SER A 179 -22.98 -2.97 -16.16
CA SER A 179 -24.42 -3.14 -16.44
C SER A 179 -24.88 -4.60 -16.58
N ALA A 180 -23.96 -5.56 -16.41
CA ALA A 180 -24.21 -6.99 -16.58
C ALA A 180 -24.32 -7.79 -15.25
N GLU A 181 -24.22 -7.14 -14.09
CA GLU A 181 -24.43 -7.77 -12.76
C GLU A 181 -25.71 -7.29 -12.06
#